data_AF-A0A9X6KLZ5-F1
#
_entry.id   AF-A0A9X6KLZ5-F1
#
_cell.length_a   1.000
_cell.length_b   1.000
_cell.length_c   1.000
_cell.angle_alpha   90.00
_cell.angle_beta   90.00
_cell.angle_gamma   90.00
#
_symmetry.space_group_name_H-M   'P 1'
#
loop_
_entity.id
_entity.type
_entity.pdbx_description
1 polymer ?
#
loop_
_entity_poly.entity_id
_entity_poly.type
_entity_poly.pdbx_seq_one_letter_code
_entity_poly.pdbx_strand_id
1 'polypeptide(L)'
;MQEAQIRKSAAGAIIHNDINDYPYLNIPMIINEKDGMIYEVLGAGFHTNDAVAIITTDDFATTRVTAPLITVKNNDGSIQLYRLPLELEHWVLSCMRAASVGKNPFPCKVAFGIIDTKFYVEFI
;
A
#
# COMPACT_ATOMS: atom_id res chain seq x y z
N MET A 1 -8.16 30.21 9.62
CA MET A 1 -7.66 28.87 9.96
C MET A 1 -8.44 27.92 9.06
N GLN A 2 -7.87 27.47 7.95
CA GLN A 2 -8.58 26.59 7.00
C GLN A 2 -8.60 25.18 7.60
N GLU A 3 -9.80 24.67 7.86
CA GLU A 3 -10.00 23.26 8.20
C GLU A 3 -9.47 22.42 7.03
N ALA A 4 -8.41 21.65 7.27
CA ALA A 4 -7.94 20.68 6.29
C ALA A 4 -9.07 19.68 6.07
N GLN A 5 -9.67 19.66 4.87
CA GLN A 5 -10.69 18.68 4.52
C GLN A 5 -10.10 17.28 4.68
N ILE A 6 -10.62 16.52 5.64
CA ILE A 6 -10.19 15.15 5.91
C ILE A 6 -10.69 14.27 4.76
N ARG A 7 -9.82 13.99 3.80
CA ARG A 7 -10.09 13.01 2.74
C ARG A 7 -10.05 11.60 3.34
N LYS A 8 -10.91 10.69 2.89
CA LYS A 8 -10.91 9.28 3.32
C LYS A 8 -10.79 8.34 2.12
N SER A 9 -10.09 7.22 2.29
CA SER A 9 -10.03 6.17 1.27
C SER A 9 -11.38 5.44 1.15
N ALA A 10 -11.56 4.64 0.09
CA ALA A 10 -12.76 3.80 -0.05
C ALA A 10 -12.98 2.84 1.13
N ALA A 11 -11.90 2.44 1.80
CA ALA A 11 -11.92 1.62 3.00
C ALA A 11 -12.07 2.44 4.31
N GLY A 12 -12.15 3.77 4.23
CA GLY A 12 -12.38 4.65 5.38
C GLY A 12 -11.11 5.16 6.09
N ALA A 13 -9.92 4.88 5.57
CA ALA A 13 -8.65 5.38 6.12
C ALA A 13 -8.52 6.89 5.90
N ILE A 14 -7.97 7.63 6.86
CA ILE A 14 -7.69 9.06 6.70
C ILE A 14 -6.56 9.25 5.68
N ILE A 15 -6.82 10.05 4.64
CA ILE A 15 -5.85 10.44 3.63
C ILE A 15 -5.30 11.81 4.02
N HIS A 16 -4.02 11.80 4.40
CA HIS A 16 -3.17 12.97 4.57
C HIS A 16 -2.65 13.48 3.22
N ASN A 17 -2.43 14.79 3.13
CA ASN A 17 -1.83 15.42 1.94
C ASN A 17 -0.32 15.24 1.87
N ASP A 18 0.36 15.11 3.02
CA ASP A 18 1.81 14.85 3.06
C ASP A 18 2.04 13.33 3.19
N ILE A 19 2.86 12.78 2.30
CA ILE A 19 3.26 11.37 2.33
C ILE A 19 4.06 11.01 3.59
N ASN A 20 4.70 12.00 4.23
CA ASN A 20 5.47 11.78 5.45
C ASN A 20 4.60 11.56 6.68
N ASP A 21 3.30 11.89 6.61
CA ASP A 21 2.35 11.66 7.69
C ASP A 21 1.98 10.19 7.87
N TYR A 22 2.29 9.34 6.89
CA TYR A 22 2.03 7.91 6.96
C TYR A 22 3.24 7.16 7.54
N PRO A 23 3.07 6.28 8.55
CA PRO A 23 4.16 5.44 9.02
C PRO A 23 4.53 4.38 7.97
N TYR A 24 5.76 3.89 8.02
CA TYR A 24 6.15 2.70 7.25
C TYR A 24 5.51 1.45 7.85
N LEU A 25 5.12 0.51 6.99
CA LEU A 25 4.70 -0.81 7.44
C LEU A 25 5.89 -1.51 8.11
N ASN A 26 5.66 -2.11 9.28
CA ASN A 26 6.67 -2.93 9.92
C ASN A 26 6.83 -4.24 9.15
N ILE A 27 7.98 -4.47 8.53
CA ILE A 27 8.26 -5.71 7.79
C ILE A 27 9.48 -6.37 8.44
N PRO A 28 9.32 -7.48 9.18
CA PRO A 28 10.43 -8.10 9.88
C PRO A 28 11.36 -8.87 8.93
N MET A 29 12.63 -8.99 9.32
CA MET A 29 13.50 -10.04 8.79
C MET A 29 13.04 -11.40 9.32
N ILE A 30 12.91 -12.38 8.43
CA ILE A 30 12.40 -13.72 8.74
C ILE A 30 13.31 -14.80 8.15
N ILE A 31 13.24 -16.02 8.70
CA ILE A 31 14.04 -17.16 8.25
C ILE A 31 13.36 -17.87 7.07
N ASN A 32 12.04 -18.05 7.15
CA ASN A 32 11.24 -18.69 6.11
C ASN A 32 9.95 -17.89 5.85
N GLU A 33 9.37 -18.04 4.66
CA GLU A 33 8.15 -17.33 4.23
C GLU A 33 6.97 -17.49 5.21
N LYS A 34 6.87 -18.67 5.86
CA LYS A 34 5.85 -18.99 6.85
C LYS A 34 5.88 -18.13 8.11
N ASP A 35 7.02 -17.48 8.38
CA ASP A 35 7.23 -16.65 9.56
C ASP A 35 6.90 -15.16 9.27
N GLY A 36 6.38 -14.86 8.08
CA GLY A 36 5.99 -13.51 7.67
C GLY A 36 4.93 -12.88 8.59
N MET A 37 5.04 -11.57 8.78
CA MET A 37 4.06 -10.80 9.56
C MET A 37 2.79 -10.63 8.75
N ILE A 38 1.66 -11.10 9.29
CA ILE A 38 0.38 -11.10 8.59
C ILE A 38 -0.39 -9.81 8.90
N TYR A 39 -0.84 -9.13 7.86
CA TYR A 39 -1.68 -7.93 7.94
C TYR A 39 -3.03 -8.16 7.25
N GLU A 40 -4.13 -7.64 7.83
CA GLU A 40 -5.43 -7.55 7.15
C GLU A 40 -5.42 -6.34 6.22
N VAL A 41 -5.17 -6.58 4.93
CA VAL A 41 -5.04 -5.53 3.91
C VAL A 41 -6.39 -5.29 3.24
N LEU A 42 -6.85 -4.04 3.27
CA LEU A 42 -8.12 -3.60 2.67
C LEU A 42 -7.96 -2.99 1.28
N GLY A 43 -6.74 -2.60 0.90
CA GLY A 43 -6.45 -2.03 -0.39
C GLY A 43 -4.97 -1.69 -0.55
N ALA A 44 -4.51 -1.61 -1.80
CA ALA A 44 -3.17 -1.15 -2.15
C ALA A 44 -3.28 -0.06 -3.23
N GLY A 45 -2.35 0.89 -3.20
CA GLY A 45 -2.32 1.99 -4.16
C GLY A 45 -1.09 2.86 -4.00
N PHE A 46 -1.13 4.04 -4.63
CA PHE A 46 -0.04 5.02 -4.55
C PHE A 46 -0.53 6.32 -3.95
N HIS A 47 0.37 6.98 -3.22
CA HIS A 47 0.14 8.37 -2.86
C HIS A 47 0.18 9.26 -4.10
N THR A 48 -0.78 10.17 -4.24
CA THR A 48 -0.80 11.17 -5.32
C THR A 48 -0.81 12.56 -4.70
N ASN A 49 0.21 13.36 -5.02
CA ASN A 49 0.20 14.80 -4.77
C ASN A 49 -0.63 15.43 -5.91
N ASP A 50 -1.70 16.12 -5.56
CA ASP A 50 -2.87 16.41 -6.41
C ASP A 50 -2.62 16.98 -7.83
N ALA A 51 -3.61 16.73 -8.71
CA ALA A 51 -3.98 17.35 -10.00
C ALA A 51 -3.59 16.75 -11.38
N VAL A 52 -2.52 15.96 -11.58
CA VAL A 52 -2.16 15.51 -12.96
C VAL A 52 -1.57 14.10 -13.05
N ALA A 53 -2.05 13.15 -12.25
CA ALA A 53 -1.60 11.77 -12.35
C ALA A 53 -2.75 10.85 -12.76
N ILE A 54 -3.19 10.99 -14.02
CA ILE A 54 -3.72 9.82 -14.72
C ILE A 54 -2.52 8.87 -14.79
N ILE A 55 -2.58 7.75 -14.06
CA ILE A 55 -1.69 6.63 -14.31
C ILE A 55 -2.15 6.05 -15.64
N THR A 56 -1.71 6.65 -16.76
CA THR A 56 -1.95 6.06 -18.07
C THR A 56 -1.05 4.83 -18.13
N THR A 57 -1.61 3.70 -18.55
CA THR A 57 -0.92 2.39 -18.56
C THR A 57 0.25 2.31 -19.55
N ASP A 58 0.53 3.40 -20.27
CA ASP A 58 1.50 3.52 -21.35
C ASP A 58 2.75 4.35 -20.97
N ASP A 59 2.68 5.25 -19.99
CA ASP A 59 3.81 6.14 -19.65
C ASP A 59 4.55 5.64 -18.40
N PHE A 60 5.26 4.52 -18.56
CA PHE A 60 6.24 3.94 -17.63
C PHE A 60 7.52 4.80 -17.51
N ALA A 61 7.40 6.13 -17.51
CA ALA A 61 8.51 7.04 -17.28
C ALA A 61 8.79 7.15 -15.78
N THR A 62 9.93 6.61 -15.37
CA THR A 62 10.55 6.49 -14.02
C THR A 62 10.79 7.80 -13.25
N THR A 63 10.04 8.87 -13.52
CA THR A 63 10.29 10.23 -13.01
C THR A 63 9.29 10.73 -11.97
N ARG A 64 8.30 9.93 -11.54
CA ARG A 64 7.39 10.32 -10.46
C ARG A 64 7.56 9.33 -9.31
N VAL A 65 8.17 9.79 -8.21
CA VAL A 65 8.31 9.04 -6.96
C VAL A 65 6.92 8.87 -6.34
N THR A 66 6.13 7.95 -6.86
CA THR A 66 4.86 7.56 -6.26
C THR A 66 5.17 6.58 -5.15
N ALA A 67 4.94 6.99 -3.90
CA ALA A 67 5.18 6.12 -2.76
C ALA A 67 4.11 5.02 -2.70
N PRO A 68 4.49 3.73 -2.70
CA PRO A 68 3.53 2.64 -2.57
C PRO A 68 2.91 2.67 -1.17
N LEU A 69 1.59 2.53 -1.14
CA LEU A 69 0.77 2.56 0.07
C LEU A 69 -0.10 1.32 0.16
N ILE A 70 -0.36 0.90 1.39
CA ILE A 70 -1.43 -0.06 1.69
C ILE A 70 -2.35 0.48 2.77
N THR A 71 -3.63 0.14 2.66
CA THR A 71 -4.60 0.33 3.73
C THR A 71 -4.71 -0.96 4.53
N VAL A 72 -4.42 -0.89 5.82
CA VAL A 72 -4.44 -2.02 6.74
C VAL A 72 -5.50 -1.78 7.80
N LYS A 73 -6.20 -2.84 8.18
CA LYS A 73 -7.01 -2.88 9.39
C LYS A 73 -6.18 -3.46 10.53
N ASN A 74 -5.92 -2.64 11.53
CA ASN A 74 -5.18 -3.02 12.72
C ASN A 74 -6.05 -3.90 13.65
N ASN A 75 -5.41 -4.61 14.58
CA ASN A 75 -6.09 -5.52 15.52
C ASN A 75 -7.09 -4.82 16.44
N ASP A 76 -6.92 -3.52 16.70
CA ASP A 76 -7.85 -2.69 17.47
C ASP A 76 -9.06 -2.22 16.64
N GLY A 77 -9.15 -2.62 15.36
CA GLY A 77 -10.19 -2.24 14.42
C GLY A 77 -9.95 -0.91 13.72
N SER A 78 -8.87 -0.19 14.04
CA SER A 78 -8.51 1.04 13.34
C SER A 78 -8.06 0.76 11.91
N ILE A 79 -8.35 1.66 10.99
CA ILE A 79 -7.95 1.55 9.59
C ILE A 79 -6.91 2.64 9.31
N GLN A 80 -5.74 2.21 8.83
CA GLN A 80 -4.59 3.08 8.66
C GLN A 80 -3.90 2.84 7.32
N LEU A 81 -3.34 3.91 6.76
CA LEU A 81 -2.49 3.86 5.58
C LEU A 81 -1.02 3.74 6.02
N TYR A 82 -0.31 2.78 5.44
CA TYR A 82 1.11 2.56 5.67
C TYR A 82 1.89 2.73 4.37
N ARG A 83 3.08 3.35 4.47
CA ARG A 83 4.09 3.36 3.42
C ARG A 83 4.73 2.00 3.28
N LEU A 84 4.86 1.55 2.04
CA LEU A 84 5.70 0.42 1.69
C LEU A 84 7.07 0.89 1.19
N PRO A 85 8.10 0.04 1.30
CA PRO A 85 9.35 0.20 0.57
C PRO A 85 9.11 0.22 -0.96
N LEU A 86 9.96 0.95 -1.70
CA LEU A 86 9.83 1.11 -3.15
C LEU A 86 9.96 -0.23 -3.89
N GLU A 87 10.70 -1.17 -3.32
CA GLU A 87 10.88 -2.53 -3.81
C GLU A 87 9.55 -3.29 -3.97
N LEU A 88 8.47 -2.85 -3.30
CA LEU A 88 7.13 -3.43 -3.41
C LEU A 88 6.21 -2.73 -4.42
N GLU A 89 6.72 -1.75 -5.18
CA GLU A 89 5.96 -1.02 -6.20
C GLU A 89 5.30 -1.96 -7.21
N HIS A 90 6.03 -2.93 -7.75
CA HIS A 90 5.50 -3.89 -8.72
C HIS A 90 4.37 -4.75 -8.16
N TRP A 91 4.43 -5.10 -6.87
CA TRP A 91 3.36 -5.85 -6.21
C TRP A 91 2.08 -5.00 -6.09
N VAL A 92 2.22 -3.73 -5.68
CA VAL A 92 1.10 -2.77 -5.62
C VAL A 92 0.47 -2.57 -7.00
N LEU A 93 1.28 -2.35 -8.04
CA LEU A 93 0.82 -2.21 -9.43
C LEU A 93 0.05 -3.45 -9.89
N SER A 94 0.54 -4.64 -9.55
CA SER A 94 -0.12 -5.91 -9.90
C SER A 94 -1.49 -6.02 -9.24
N CYS A 95 -1.62 -5.62 -7.98
CA CYS A 95 -2.90 -5.58 -7.27
C CYS A 95 -3.88 -4.59 -7.90
N MET A 96 -3.41 -3.38 -8.24
CA MET A 96 -4.24 -2.36 -8.89
C MET A 96 -4.71 -2.82 -10.27
N ARG A 97 -3.82 -3.42 -11.07
CA ARG A 97 -4.18 -4.01 -12.37
C ARG A 97 -5.26 -5.08 -12.20
N ALA A 98 -5.10 -5.99 -11.24
CA ALA A 98 -6.10 -7.02 -10.96
C ALA A 98 -7.46 -6.41 -10.57
N ALA A 99 -7.46 -5.38 -9.73
CA ALA A 99 -8.68 -4.65 -9.36
C ALA A 99 -9.37 -3.99 -10.57
N SER A 100 -8.60 -3.41 -11.50
CA SER A 100 -9.15 -2.75 -12.70
C SER A 100 -9.93 -3.70 -13.63
N VAL A 101 -9.58 -5.00 -13.61
CA VAL A 101 -10.27 -6.05 -14.40
C VAL A 101 -11.30 -6.83 -13.55
N GLY A 102 -11.72 -6.27 -12.41
CA GLY A 102 -12.73 -6.87 -11.53
C GLY A 102 -12.22 -8.03 -10.67
N LYS A 103 -10.91 -8.28 -10.62
CA LYS A 103 -10.27 -9.33 -9.79
C LYS A 103 -9.54 -8.72 -8.60
N ASN A 104 -10.20 -7.80 -7.89
CA ASN A 104 -9.60 -7.15 -6.73
C ASN A 104 -9.27 -8.20 -5.65
N PRO A 105 -8.00 -8.36 -5.23
CA PRO A 105 -7.63 -9.35 -4.21
C PRO A 105 -8.05 -8.93 -2.79
N PHE A 106 -8.47 -7.68 -2.58
CA PHE A 106 -8.79 -7.16 -1.24
C PHE A 106 -10.29 -7.14 -0.95
N PRO A 107 -10.71 -7.28 0.33
CA PRO A 107 -9.85 -7.44 1.52
C PRO A 107 -9.26 -8.85 1.66
N CYS A 108 -8.00 -8.96 2.07
CA CYS A 108 -7.29 -10.24 2.22
C CYS A 108 -6.16 -10.14 3.26
N LYS A 109 -5.78 -11.29 3.83
CA LYS A 109 -4.59 -11.38 4.68
C LYS A 109 -3.36 -11.51 3.81
N VAL A 110 -2.36 -10.70 4.10
CA VAL A 110 -1.09 -10.70 3.35
C VAL A 110 0.05 -10.83 4.34
N ALA A 111 0.93 -11.81 4.11
CA ALA A 111 2.16 -11.99 4.86
C ALA A 111 3.28 -11.15 4.23
N PHE A 112 4.00 -10.40 5.06
CA PHE A 112 5.17 -9.61 4.65
C PHE A 112 6.41 -10.05 5.43
N GLY A 113 7.56 -10.10 4.76
CA GLY A 113 8.84 -10.33 5.42
C GLY A 113 10.05 -10.03 4.54
N ILE A 114 11.23 -10.10 5.14
CA ILE A 114 12.51 -9.93 4.44
C ILE A 114 13.35 -11.20 4.64
N ILE A 115 13.75 -11.87 3.56
CA ILE A 115 14.68 -13.02 3.58
C ILE A 115 15.88 -12.65 2.70
N ASP A 116 17.09 -12.80 3.22
CA ASP A 116 18.34 -12.51 2.49
C ASP A 116 18.32 -11.17 1.74
N THR A 117 17.80 -10.12 2.38
CA THR A 117 17.63 -8.73 1.86
C THR A 117 16.54 -8.51 0.81
N LYS A 118 15.76 -9.52 0.47
CA LYS A 118 14.63 -9.41 -0.47
C LYS A 118 13.32 -9.36 0.28
N PHE A 119 12.39 -8.54 -0.20
CA PHE A 119 11.02 -8.50 0.30
C PHE A 119 10.21 -9.68 -0.23
N TYR A 120 9.48 -10.33 0.67
CA TYR A 120 8.54 -11.40 0.41
C TYR A 120 7.14 -10.94 0.77
N VAL A 121 6.21 -11.17 -0.14
CA VAL A 121 4.80 -10.83 0.02
C VAL A 121 3.96 -11.98 -0.51
N GLU A 122 3.08 -12.51 0.34
CA GLU A 122 2.24 -13.67 0.01
C GLU A 122 0.78 -13.41 0.43
N PHE A 123 -0.17 -13.74 -0.44
CA PHE A 123 -1.60 -13.74 -0.12
C PHE A 123 -1.97 -15.03 0.62
N ILE A 124 -2.70 -14.92 1.73
CA ILE A 124 -3.10 -16.04 2.62
C ILE A 124 -4.58 -16.39 2.47
#